data_AF-A0A933WGA8-F1
#
_entry.id   AF-A0A933WGA8-F1
#
_cell.length_a   1.000
_cell.length_b   1.000
_cell.length_c   1.000
_cell.angle_alpha   90.00
_cell.angle_beta   90.00
_cell.angle_gamma   90.00
#
_symmetry.space_group_name_H-M   'P 1'
#
loop_
_entity.id
_entity.type
_entity.pdbx_description
1 polymer ?
#
loop_
_entity_poly.entity_id
_entity_poly.type
_entity_poly.pdbx_seq_one_letter_code
_entity_poly.pdbx_strand_id
1 'polypeptide(L)'
;IPERFGIRDTLLFSRVFHLITWGLLAFTGLIFGLGIFYWIGMAAAGGLFIYEHSLVKANDLSRLDMAFFNMNGYISITVFVFTLLDYLV
;
A
#
# COMPACT_ATOMS: atom_id res chain seq x y z
N ILE A 1 -8.13 -18.57 3.26
CA ILE A 1 -8.71 -17.69 2.22
C ILE A 1 -8.43 -18.24 0.81
N PRO A 2 -7.17 -18.40 0.35
CA PRO A 2 -6.88 -18.93 -0.99
C PRO A 2 -7.35 -20.37 -1.22
N GLU A 3 -7.41 -21.21 -0.20
CA GLU A 3 -7.99 -22.56 -0.29
C GLU A 3 -9.49 -22.55 -0.62
N ARG A 4 -10.23 -21.52 -0.16
CA ARG A 4 -11.69 -21.42 -0.34
C ARG A 4 -12.09 -20.64 -1.59
N PHE A 5 -11.33 -19.60 -1.93
CA PHE A 5 -11.66 -18.66 -3.02
C PHE A 5 -10.71 -18.76 -4.22
N GLY A 6 -9.65 -19.57 -4.13
CA GLY A 6 -8.61 -19.62 -5.15
C GLY A 6 -7.64 -18.44 -5.08
N ILE A 7 -6.48 -18.62 -5.72
CA ILE A 7 -5.39 -17.64 -5.71
C ILE A 7 -5.82 -16.34 -6.41
N ARG A 8 -6.45 -16.46 -7.59
CA ARG A 8 -6.85 -15.30 -8.40
C ARG A 8 -7.78 -14.35 -7.63
N ASP A 9 -8.84 -14.89 -7.02
CA ASP A 9 -9.82 -14.06 -6.31
C ASP A 9 -9.24 -13.52 -5.01
N THR A 10 -8.37 -14.28 -4.34
CA THR A 10 -7.63 -13.79 -3.16
C THR A 10 -6.74 -12.60 -3.50
N LEU A 11 -6.03 -12.65 -4.64
CA LEU A 11 -5.22 -11.52 -5.10
C LEU A 11 -6.08 -10.31 -5.49
N LEU A 12 -7.29 -10.53 -6.02
CA LEU A 12 -8.24 -9.45 -6.30
C LEU A 12 -8.73 -8.80 -5.00
N PHE A 13 -9.10 -9.60 -4.00
CA PHE A 13 -9.48 -9.07 -2.69
C PHE A 13 -8.35 -8.25 -2.07
N SER A 14 -7.12 -8.74 -2.11
CA SER A 14 -5.95 -7.99 -1.63
C SER A 14 -5.81 -6.62 -2.30
N ARG A 15 -5.99 -6.53 -3.63
CA ARG A 15 -5.99 -5.24 -4.36
C ARG A 15 -7.07 -4.28 -3.89
N VAL A 16 -8.28 -4.79 -3.66
CA VAL A 16 -9.40 -3.98 -3.16
C VAL A 16 -9.10 -3.46 -1.77
N PHE A 17 -8.59 -4.31 -0.86
CA PHE A 17 -8.23 -3.89 0.48
C PHE A 17 -7.09 -2.86 0.48
N HIS A 18 -6.07 -3.01 -0.36
CA HIS A 18 -5.02 -2.00 -0.48
C HIS A 18 -5.53 -0.66 -1.02
N LEU A 19 -6.44 -0.69 -2.00
CA LEU A 19 -7.08 0.53 -2.49
C LEU A 19 -7.90 1.22 -1.39
N ILE A 20 -8.63 0.44 -0.58
CA ILE A 20 -9.38 0.95 0.57
C ILE A 20 -8.41 1.55 1.60
N THR A 21 -7.33 0.86 1.96
CA THR A 21 -6.32 1.36 2.88
C THR A 21 -5.72 2.68 2.40
N TRP A 22 -5.30 2.74 1.14
CA TRP A 22 -4.76 3.97 0.56
C TRP A 22 -5.78 5.11 0.56
N GLY A 23 -7.05 4.82 0.26
CA GLY A 23 -8.15 5.79 0.33
C GLY A 23 -8.43 6.29 1.75
N LEU A 24 -8.41 5.41 2.76
CA LEU A 24 -8.59 5.79 4.17
C LEU A 24 -7.42 6.63 4.69
N LEU A 25 -6.20 6.35 4.24
CA LEU A 25 -5.04 7.20 4.53
C LEU A 25 -5.20 8.57 3.87
N ALA A 26 -5.55 8.63 2.58
CA ALA A 26 -5.81 9.91 1.91
C ALA A 26 -6.91 10.72 2.63
N PHE A 27 -7.98 10.04 3.07
CA PHE A 27 -9.04 10.65 3.86
C PHE A 27 -8.55 11.18 5.22
N THR A 28 -7.60 10.48 5.86
CA THR A 28 -6.91 10.95 7.07
C THR A 28 -6.18 12.27 6.79
N GLY A 29 -5.43 12.35 5.69
CA GLY A 29 -4.76 13.58 5.27
C GLY A 29 -5.71 14.77 5.10
N LEU A 30 -6.92 14.52 4.58
CA LEU A 30 -7.95 15.56 4.44
C LEU A 30 -8.54 15.99 5.79
N ILE A 31 -8.87 15.05 6.68
CA ILE A 31 -9.45 15.36 8.00
C ILE A 31 -8.49 16.20 8.84
N PHE A 32 -7.22 15.84 8.87
CA PHE A 32 -6.22 16.52 9.69
C PHE A 32 -5.55 17.71 8.98
N GLY A 33 -5.93 18.00 7.74
CA GLY A 33 -5.36 19.12 6.97
C GLY A 33 -3.86 18.98 6.73
N LEU A 34 -3.38 17.76 6.49
CA LEU A 34 -1.95 17.48 6.28
C LEU A 34 -1.43 18.13 5.00
N GLY A 35 -0.19 18.57 5.06
CA GLY A 35 0.48 19.39 4.06
C GLY A 35 1.11 18.60 2.91
N ILE A 36 1.94 19.29 2.14
CA ILE A 36 2.49 18.78 0.88
C ILE A 36 3.40 17.56 1.09
N PHE A 37 4.10 17.47 2.22
CA PHE A 37 5.00 16.34 2.49
C PHE A 37 4.19 15.06 2.67
N TYR A 38 3.07 15.12 3.39
CA TYR A 38 2.16 13.99 3.51
C TYR A 38 1.67 13.51 2.14
N TRP A 39 1.24 14.42 1.27
CA TRP A 39 0.71 14.07 -0.06
C TRP A 39 1.78 13.49 -1.00
N ILE A 40 3.04 13.94 -0.89
CA ILE A 40 4.17 13.31 -1.59
C ILE A 40 4.35 11.87 -1.09
N GLY A 41 4.32 11.65 0.22
CA GLY A 41 4.37 10.32 0.82
C GLY A 41 3.23 9.42 0.35
N MET A 42 2.01 9.95 0.26
CA MET A 42 0.84 9.24 -0.24
C MET A 42 0.96 8.85 -1.72
N ALA A 43 1.50 9.75 -2.56
CA ALA A 43 1.76 9.44 -3.97
C ALA A 43 2.83 8.33 -4.10
N ALA A 44 3.90 8.40 -3.31
CA ALA A 44 4.94 7.37 -3.27
C ALA A 44 4.38 6.02 -2.79
N ALA A 45 3.60 6.00 -1.70
CA ALA A 45 2.95 4.80 -1.19
C ALA A 45 1.99 4.17 -2.21
N GLY A 46 1.23 4.99 -2.93
CA GLY A 46 0.37 4.52 -4.03
C GLY A 46 1.16 3.85 -5.15
N GLY A 47 2.30 4.42 -5.53
CA GLY A 47 3.23 3.79 -6.47
C GLY A 47 3.78 2.45 -5.97
N LEU A 48 4.12 2.36 -4.69
CA LEU A 48 4.61 1.11 -4.07
C LEU A 48 3.53 0.03 -4.03
N PHE A 49 2.27 0.36 -3.74
CA PHE A 49 1.14 -0.59 -3.83
C PHE A 49 0.95 -1.14 -5.25
N ILE A 50 1.06 -0.27 -6.26
CA ILE A 50 0.98 -0.70 -7.67
C ILE A 50 2.13 -1.66 -7.98
N TYR A 51 3.35 -1.33 -7.55
CA TYR A 51 4.50 -2.18 -7.75
C TYR A 51 4.38 -3.53 -7.04
N GLU A 52 3.92 -3.55 -5.78
CA GLU A 52 3.65 -4.77 -5.02
C GLU A 52 2.71 -5.72 -5.78
N HIS A 53 1.59 -5.21 -6.29
CA HIS A 53 0.64 -6.03 -7.05
C HIS A 53 1.13 -6.42 -8.44
N SER A 54 2.13 -5.74 -8.99
CA SER A 54 2.79 -6.14 -10.23
C SER A 54 3.74 -7.33 -10.05
N LEU A 55 4.27 -7.51 -8.83
CA LEU A 55 5.19 -8.60 -8.48
C LEU A 55 4.48 -9.94 -8.30
N VAL A 56 3.20 -9.94 -7.94
CA VAL A 56 2.43 -11.16 -7.64
C VAL A 56 1.39 -11.42 -8.71
N LYS A 57 1.44 -12.63 -9.31
CA LYS A 57 0.48 -13.07 -10.32
C LYS A 57 -0.13 -14.40 -9.90
N ALA A 58 -1.37 -14.65 -10.30
CA ALA A 58 -2.07 -15.87 -9.91
C ALA A 58 -1.38 -17.16 -10.39
N ASN A 59 -0.57 -17.06 -11.45
CA ASN A 59 0.22 -18.15 -12.03
C ASN A 59 1.69 -18.15 -11.62
N ASP A 60 2.16 -17.14 -10.88
CA ASP A 60 3.55 -17.03 -10.44
C ASP A 60 3.61 -16.28 -9.09
N LEU A 61 3.82 -17.07 -8.03
CA LEU A 61 3.95 -16.60 -6.66
C LEU A 61 5.41 -16.61 -6.18
N SER A 62 6.39 -16.75 -7.08
CA SER A 62 7.83 -16.79 -6.72
C SER A 62 8.30 -15.54 -5.97
N ARG A 63 7.60 -14.41 -6.13
CA ARG A 63 7.89 -13.13 -5.47
C ARG A 63 6.90 -12.77 -4.36
N LEU A 64 6.10 -13.72 -3.89
CA LEU A 64 5.08 -13.47 -2.87
C LEU A 64 5.69 -12.90 -1.57
N ASP A 65 6.81 -13.46 -1.11
CA ASP A 65 7.49 -12.98 0.11
C ASP A 65 8.06 -11.57 -0.05
N MET A 66 8.54 -11.23 -1.25
CA MET A 66 8.99 -9.88 -1.56
C MET A 66 7.83 -8.88 -1.49
N ALA A 67 6.68 -9.24 -2.08
CA ALA A 67 5.49 -8.41 -2.01
C ALA A 67 4.95 -8.29 -0.58
N PHE A 68 4.81 -9.38 0.16
CA PHE A 68 4.23 -9.35 1.50
C PHE A 68 5.14 -8.68 2.55
N PHE A 69 6.42 -9.03 2.63
CA PHE A 69 7.29 -8.52 3.71
C PHE A 69 8.01 -7.23 3.34
N ASN A 70 8.64 -7.19 2.16
CA ASN A 70 9.50 -6.06 1.81
C ASN A 70 8.65 -4.86 1.38
N MET A 71 7.69 -5.06 0.48
CA MET A 71 6.88 -3.94 -0.02
C MET A 71 6.02 -3.31 1.07
N ASN A 72 5.35 -4.10 1.91
CA ASN A 72 4.61 -3.55 3.04
C ASN A 72 5.53 -2.80 4.03
N GLY A 73 6.77 -3.27 4.22
CA GLY A 73 7.78 -2.54 4.98
C GLY A 73 8.11 -1.17 4.37
N TYR A 74 8.37 -1.12 3.07
CA TYR A 74 8.65 0.14 2.36
C TYR A 74 7.45 1.09 2.37
N ILE A 75 6.23 0.59 2.17
CA ILE A 75 4.99 1.37 2.24
C ILE A 75 4.84 1.98 3.63
N SER A 76 4.98 1.16 4.68
CA SER A 76 4.82 1.59 6.07
C SER A 76 5.84 2.67 6.47
N ILE A 77 7.13 2.47 6.13
CA ILE A 77 8.18 3.45 6.39
C ILE A 77 7.94 4.74 5.59
N THR A 78 7.52 4.64 4.33
CA THR A 78 7.23 5.81 3.49
C THR A 78 6.12 6.65 4.11
N VAL A 79 4.98 6.03 4.45
CA VAL A 79 3.86 6.73 5.09
C VAL A 79 4.31 7.35 6.42
N PHE A 80 5.05 6.62 7.25
CA PHE A 80 5.55 7.11 8.54
C PHE A 80 6.47 8.32 8.38
N VAL A 81 7.52 8.22 7.56
CA VAL A 81 8.53 9.28 7.40
C VAL A 81 7.91 10.56 6.85
N PHE A 82 7.06 10.47 5.83
CA PHE A 82 6.45 11.66 5.24
C PHE A 82 5.38 12.29 6.14
N THR A 83 4.64 11.49 6.90
CA THR A 83 3.70 12.02 7.91
C THR A 83 4.47 12.71 9.04
N LEU A 84 5.56 12.09 9.52
CA LEU A 84 6.42 12.69 10.54
C LEU A 84 7.04 13.99 10.05
N LEU A 85 7.55 14.00 8.82
CA LEU A 85 8.13 15.19 8.20
C LEU A 85 7.11 16.33 8.12
N ASP A 86 5.90 16.03 7.67
CA ASP A 86 4.80 17.00 7.59
C ASP A 86 4.42 17.57 8.96
N TYR A 87 4.48 16.76 10.02
CA TYR A 87 4.20 17.22 11.38
C TYR A 87 5.33 18.06 12.00
N LEU A 88 6.58 17.84 11.57
CA LEU A 88 7.75 18.53 12.10
C LEU A 88 8.03 19.88 11.44
N VAL A 89 7.42 20.16 10.28
CA VAL A 89 7.65 21.37 9.45
C VAL A 89 6.41 22.25 9.47
#